data_AF-V4MXP1-F1
#
_entry.id   AF-V4MXP1-F1
#
_cell.length_a   1.000
_cell.length_b   1.000
_cell.length_c   1.000
_cell.angle_alpha   90.00
_cell.angle_beta   90.00
_cell.angle_gamma   90.00
#
_symmetry.space_group_name_H-M   'P 1'
#
loop_
_entity.id
_entity.type
_entity.pdbx_description
1 polymer ?
#
loop_
_entity_poly.entity_id
_entity_poly.type
_entity_poly.pdbx_seq_one_letter_code
_entity_poly.pdbx_strand_id
1 'polypeptide(L)'
;MPDSPLINLCVGAASINLALGFRLKNRLECLAQGFAFLYNNLRICSNNSREALYNVARGYQHVGLVTLAASYYDKVLAVYEKEYQMPKLPNGDPNVAEERKPINCDLRKEASHSLHLIYKHSEAFDLARQVLKDHCTF
;
A
#
# COMPACT_ATOMS: atom_id res chain seq x y z
N MET A 1 -3.66 10.32 -18.48
CA MET A 1 -2.85 9.40 -17.65
C MET A 1 -2.97 8.00 -18.25
N PRO A 2 -2.01 7.08 -18.02
CA PRO A 2 -2.08 5.71 -18.54
C PRO A 2 -3.28 4.93 -18.02
N ASP A 3 -3.76 3.94 -18.78
CA ASP A 3 -4.86 3.05 -18.37
C ASP A 3 -4.37 1.78 -17.65
N SER A 4 -3.06 1.52 -17.64
CA SER A 4 -2.48 0.37 -16.94
C SER A 4 -2.22 0.70 -15.46
N PRO A 5 -2.77 -0.06 -14.50
CA PRO A 5 -2.52 0.14 -13.07
C PRO A 5 -1.03 0.12 -12.72
N LEU A 6 -0.29 -0.88 -13.21
CA LEU A 6 1.12 -1.05 -12.89
C LEU A 6 1.97 0.13 -13.36
N ILE A 7 1.71 0.64 -14.57
CA ILE A 7 2.43 1.82 -15.09
C ILE A 7 2.18 3.03 -14.20
N ASN A 8 0.92 3.27 -13.79
CA ASN A 8 0.60 4.37 -12.88
C ASN A 8 1.31 4.22 -11.52
N LEU A 9 1.36 3.00 -10.96
CA LEU A 9 2.08 2.75 -9.71
C LEU A 9 3.57 3.06 -9.85
N CYS A 10 4.23 2.52 -10.87
CA CYS A 10 5.66 2.71 -11.09
C CYS A 10 6.02 4.18 -11.33
N VAL A 11 5.26 4.88 -12.17
CA VAL A 11 5.49 6.30 -12.45
C VAL A 11 5.25 7.14 -11.19
N GLY A 12 4.15 6.88 -10.46
CA GLY A 12 3.85 7.59 -9.21
C GLY A 12 4.95 7.44 -8.16
N ALA A 13 5.39 6.21 -7.91
CA ALA A 13 6.47 5.93 -6.96
C ALA A 13 7.81 6.56 -7.39
N ALA A 14 8.17 6.44 -8.68
CA ALA A 14 9.38 7.04 -9.21
C ALA A 14 9.38 8.57 -9.08
N SER A 15 8.27 9.23 -9.39
CA SER A 15 8.12 10.69 -9.24
C SER A 15 8.24 11.13 -7.77
N ILE A 16 7.62 10.41 -6.83
CA ILE A 16 7.75 10.71 -5.41
C ILE A 16 9.22 10.57 -4.96
N ASN A 17 9.88 9.46 -5.32
CA ASN A 17 11.28 9.23 -4.98
C ASN A 17 12.20 10.32 -5.58
N LEU A 18 11.95 10.72 -6.82
CA LEU A 18 12.68 11.80 -7.48
C LEU A 18 12.51 13.13 -6.73
N ALA A 19 11.29 13.45 -6.31
CA ALA A 19 10.99 14.64 -5.50
C ALA A 19 11.69 14.61 -4.14
N LEU A 20 11.98 13.45 -3.57
CA LEU A 20 12.67 13.33 -2.28
C LEU A 20 14.21 13.31 -2.42
N GLY A 21 14.76 12.77 -3.51
CA GLY A 21 16.20 12.51 -3.66
C GLY A 21 17.05 13.67 -4.22
N PHE A 22 16.46 14.61 -4.98
CA PHE A 22 17.22 15.67 -5.64
C PHE A 22 16.76 17.08 -5.25
N ARG A 23 17.66 18.07 -5.38
CA ARG A 23 17.31 19.50 -5.32
C ARG A 23 16.56 19.92 -6.59
N LEU A 24 15.35 19.41 -6.77
CA LEU A 24 14.43 19.86 -7.82
C LEU A 24 13.90 21.25 -7.47
N LYS A 25 13.90 22.16 -8.46
CA LYS A 25 13.30 23.50 -8.31
C LYS A 25 11.78 23.41 -8.06
N ASN A 26 11.10 22.46 -8.71
CA ASN A 26 9.64 22.28 -8.61
C ASN A 26 9.26 20.99 -7.84
N ARG A 27 9.87 20.78 -6.67
CA ARG A 27 9.67 19.56 -5.87
C ARG A 27 8.20 19.26 -5.58
N LEU A 28 7.43 20.28 -5.18
CA LEU A 28 6.01 20.11 -4.82
C LEU A 28 5.16 19.72 -6.02
N GLU A 29 5.47 20.26 -7.20
CA GLU A 29 4.77 19.92 -8.44
C GLU A 29 5.04 18.46 -8.84
N CYS A 30 6.32 18.03 -8.78
CA CYS A 30 6.70 16.64 -9.04
C CYS A 30 6.04 15.68 -8.04
N LEU A 31 5.92 16.09 -6.78
CA LEU A 31 5.22 15.33 -5.75
C LEU A 31 3.72 15.20 -6.05
N ALA A 32 3.07 16.31 -6.41
CA ALA A 32 1.65 16.33 -6.77
C ALA A 32 1.38 15.45 -8.01
N GLN A 33 2.26 15.49 -9.01
CA GLN A 33 2.20 14.60 -10.17
C GLN A 33 2.33 13.13 -9.74
N GLY A 34 3.29 12.80 -8.87
CA GLY A 34 3.46 11.44 -8.35
C GLY A 34 2.20 10.91 -7.67
N PHE A 35 1.58 11.71 -6.80
CA PHE A 35 0.30 11.34 -6.18
C PHE A 35 -0.85 11.24 -7.18
N ALA A 36 -0.91 12.09 -8.20
CA ALA A 36 -1.92 11.97 -9.24
C ALA A 36 -1.87 10.59 -9.93
N PHE A 37 -0.66 10.04 -10.17
CA PHE A 37 -0.51 8.70 -10.74
C PHE A 37 -0.98 7.61 -9.78
N LEU A 38 -0.65 7.71 -8.49
CA LEU A 38 -1.16 6.76 -7.48
C LEU A 38 -2.69 6.82 -7.37
N TYR A 39 -3.29 8.01 -7.45
CA TYR A 39 -4.75 8.17 -7.47
C TYR A 39 -5.40 7.60 -8.71
N ASN A 40 -4.77 7.74 -9.87
CA ASN A 40 -5.26 7.10 -11.08
C ASN A 40 -5.16 5.57 -11.01
N ASN A 41 -4.08 5.02 -10.42
CA ASN A 41 -3.97 3.59 -10.13
C ASN A 41 -5.14 3.12 -9.24
N LEU A 42 -5.42 3.83 -8.14
CA LEU A 42 -6.56 3.54 -7.26
C LEU A 42 -7.90 3.56 -8.00
N ARG A 43 -8.11 4.56 -8.87
CA ARG A 43 -9.32 4.67 -9.68
C ARG A 43 -9.52 3.49 -10.63
N ILE A 44 -8.45 3.06 -11.32
CA ILE A 44 -8.52 1.95 -12.27
C ILE A 44 -8.75 0.62 -11.51
N CYS A 45 -8.16 0.45 -10.33
CA CYS A 45 -8.35 -0.73 -9.47
C CYS A 45 -9.66 -0.70 -8.65
N SER A 46 -10.70 -0.01 -9.10
CA SER A 46 -12.04 0.05 -8.47
C SER A 46 -12.16 0.85 -7.15
N ASN A 47 -11.32 1.85 -6.89
CA ASN A 47 -11.31 2.76 -5.72
C ASN A 47 -11.18 2.11 -4.33
N ASN A 48 -11.44 0.82 -4.20
CA ASN A 48 -11.44 0.04 -2.97
C ASN A 48 -10.46 -1.15 -3.04
N SER A 49 -9.59 -1.20 -4.05
CA SER A 49 -8.52 -2.19 -4.07
C SER A 49 -7.60 -1.99 -2.86
N ARG A 50 -7.42 -3.07 -2.09
CA ARG A 50 -6.61 -3.05 -0.88
C ARG A 50 -5.16 -2.65 -1.17
N GLU A 51 -4.61 -3.19 -2.26
CA GLU A 51 -3.25 -2.89 -2.72
C GLU A 51 -3.10 -1.41 -3.09
N ALA A 52 -4.02 -0.88 -3.89
CA ALA A 52 -3.94 0.52 -4.32
C ALA A 52 -4.07 1.50 -3.15
N LEU A 53 -4.97 1.23 -2.20
CA LEU A 53 -5.10 2.03 -0.96
C LEU A 53 -3.82 1.97 -0.12
N TYR A 54 -3.23 0.77 0.02
CA TYR A 54 -1.98 0.59 0.74
C TYR A 54 -0.83 1.37 0.09
N ASN A 55 -0.72 1.33 -1.24
CA ASN A 55 0.30 2.08 -1.98
C ASN A 55 0.14 3.60 -1.83
N VAL A 56 -1.08 4.13 -1.80
CA VAL A 56 -1.34 5.55 -1.49
C VAL A 56 -0.93 5.89 -0.06
N ALA A 57 -1.30 5.04 0.92
CA ALA A 57 -0.89 5.20 2.32
C ALA A 57 0.64 5.24 2.47
N ARG A 58 1.35 4.32 1.78
CA ARG A 58 2.81 4.29 1.75
C ARG A 58 3.41 5.52 1.11
N GLY A 59 2.82 6.02 0.03
CA GLY A 59 3.20 7.30 -0.57
C GLY A 59 3.14 8.44 0.46
N TYR A 60 2.02 8.55 1.20
CA TYR A 60 1.85 9.56 2.24
C TYR A 60 2.86 9.42 3.39
N GLN A 61 3.07 8.20 3.88
CA GLN A 61 4.03 7.96 4.94
C GLN A 61 5.45 8.31 4.49
N HIS A 62 5.81 7.96 3.26
CA HIS A 62 7.15 8.20 2.71
C HIS A 62 7.51 9.69 2.62
N VAL A 63 6.52 10.54 2.34
CA VAL A 63 6.71 12.01 2.28
C VAL A 63 6.50 12.70 3.63
N GLY A 64 6.19 11.95 4.70
CA GLY A 64 5.99 12.49 6.04
C GLY A 64 4.58 12.97 6.36
N LEU A 65 3.59 12.75 5.48
CA LEU A 65 2.18 13.10 5.70
C LEU A 65 1.47 11.99 6.51
N VAL A 66 1.97 11.74 7.72
CA VAL A 66 1.61 10.56 8.53
C VAL A 66 0.14 10.49 8.94
N THR A 67 -0.53 11.62 9.15
CA THR A 67 -1.98 11.64 9.46
C THR A 67 -2.82 11.13 8.29
N LEU A 68 -2.46 11.50 7.06
CA LEU A 68 -3.10 10.98 5.86
C LEU A 68 -2.76 9.51 5.65
N ALA A 69 -1.50 9.13 5.90
CA ALA A 69 -1.10 7.72 5.83
C ALA A 69 -1.94 6.85 6.77
N ALA A 70 -2.10 7.26 8.03
CA ALA A 70 -2.93 6.55 9.02
C ALA A 70 -4.38 6.36 8.52
N SER A 71 -5.02 7.43 8.05
CA SER A 71 -6.39 7.36 7.51
C SER A 71 -6.51 6.41 6.32
N TYR A 72 -5.50 6.32 5.45
CA TYR A 72 -5.52 5.35 4.35
C TYR A 72 -5.21 3.92 4.81
N TYR A 73 -4.36 3.71 5.81
CA TYR A 73 -4.18 2.38 6.40
C TYR A 73 -5.48 1.87 7.06
N ASP A 74 -6.23 2.73 7.74
CA ASP A 74 -7.54 2.35 8.27
C ASP A 74 -8.49 1.90 7.16
N LYS A 75 -8.47 2.57 6.00
CA LYS A 75 -9.23 2.12 4.82
C LYS A 75 -8.77 0.74 4.34
N VAL A 76 -7.46 0.47 4.31
CA VAL A 76 -6.89 -0.84 3.93
C VAL A 76 -7.40 -1.94 4.86
N LEU A 77 -7.47 -1.67 6.17
CA LEU A 77 -7.97 -2.61 7.17
C LEU A 77 -9.48 -2.85 7.05
N ALA A 78 -10.24 -1.81 6.66
CA ALA A 78 -11.69 -1.89 6.45
C ALA A 78 -12.10 -2.61 5.15
N VAL A 79 -11.21 -2.76 4.17
CA VAL A 79 -11.53 -3.46 2.91
C VAL A 79 -11.68 -4.96 3.15
N TYR A 80 -12.90 -5.45 2.93
CA TYR A 80 -13.21 -6.87 2.86
C TYR A 80 -13.02 -7.40 1.43
N GLU A 81 -11.81 -7.82 1.10
CA GLU A 81 -11.52 -8.53 -0.14
C GLU A 81 -11.59 -10.04 0.14
N LYS A 82 -12.34 -10.78 -0.69
CA LYS A 82 -12.22 -12.24 -0.76
C LYS A 82 -10.76 -12.57 -1.04
N GLU A 83 -10.17 -13.48 -0.27
CA GLU A 83 -8.81 -13.97 -0.54
C GLU A 83 -8.74 -14.42 -2.01
N TYR A 84 -8.01 -13.65 -2.82
CA TYR A 84 -7.75 -14.03 -4.20
C TYR A 84 -6.83 -15.24 -4.17
N GLN A 85 -7.35 -16.38 -4.61
CA GLN A 85 -6.51 -17.53 -4.92
C GLN A 85 -5.52 -17.08 -5.98
N MET A 86 -4.22 -17.30 -5.73
CA MET A 86 -3.18 -16.91 -6.66
C MET A 86 -3.49 -17.43 -8.07
N PRO A 87 -3.36 -16.61 -9.13
CA PRO A 87 -3.53 -17.09 -10.48
C PRO A 87 -2.56 -18.24 -10.75
N LYS A 88 -3.05 -19.36 -11.28
CA LYS A 88 -2.17 -20.48 -11.66
C LYS A 88 -1.20 -19.99 -12.72
N LEU A 89 0.10 -20.08 -12.47
CA LEU A 89 1.10 -19.73 -13.48
C LEU A 89 0.95 -20.67 -14.68
N PRO A 90 1.04 -20.17 -15.92
CA PRO A 90 0.84 -20.96 -17.13
C PRO A 90 1.88 -22.08 -17.33
N ASN A 91 3.01 -22.06 -16.60
CA ASN A 91 4.08 -23.07 -16.68
C ASN A 91 4.25 -23.89 -15.39
N GLY A 92 3.22 -24.00 -14.54
CA GLY A 92 3.28 -24.87 -13.37
C GLY A 92 3.16 -26.34 -13.78
N ASP A 93 4.12 -27.17 -13.37
CA ASP A 93 4.08 -28.62 -13.56
C ASP A 93 2.74 -29.20 -13.02
N PRO A 94 1.94 -29.89 -13.85
CA PRO A 94 0.61 -30.38 -13.44
C PRO A 94 0.66 -31.48 -12.37
N ASN A 95 1.84 -32.07 -12.12
CA ASN A 95 2.05 -33.15 -11.15
C ASN A 95 2.53 -32.67 -9.77
N VAL A 96 2.80 -31.37 -9.61
CA VAL A 96 3.11 -30.80 -8.30
C VAL A 96 1.82 -30.22 -7.74
N ALA A 97 0.97 -31.10 -7.22
CA ALA A 97 -0.07 -30.74 -6.26
C ALA A 97 0.59 -30.34 -4.94
N GLU A 98 1.47 -29.34 -4.98
CA GLU A 98 1.82 -28.63 -3.77
C GLU A 98 0.55 -27.92 -3.33
N GLU A 99 0.12 -28.25 -2.12
CA GLU A 99 -0.56 -27.33 -1.23
C GLU A 99 0.30 -26.06 -1.13
N ARG A 100 0.31 -25.24 -2.19
CA ARG A 100 0.85 -23.90 -2.15
C ARG A 100 -0.11 -23.16 -1.26
N LYS A 101 0.13 -23.22 0.04
CA LYS A 101 -0.42 -22.26 1.01
C LYS A 101 -0.28 -20.92 0.29
N PRO A 102 -1.39 -20.20 0.04
CA PRO A 102 -1.29 -18.90 -0.58
C PRO A 102 -0.20 -18.17 0.21
N ILE A 103 0.85 -17.70 -0.49
CA ILE A 103 1.80 -16.78 0.12
C ILE A 103 0.95 -15.56 0.40
N ASN A 104 0.32 -15.56 1.57
CA ASN A 104 -0.67 -14.59 1.96
C ASN A 104 0.15 -13.36 2.33
N CYS A 105 0.46 -12.55 1.31
CA CYS A 105 0.87 -11.18 1.49
C CYS A 105 -0.33 -10.45 2.10
N ASP A 106 -0.53 -10.66 3.41
CA ASP A 106 -1.66 -10.09 4.11
C ASP A 106 -1.39 -8.60 4.28
N LEU A 107 -1.82 -7.83 3.28
CA LEU A 107 -1.70 -6.37 3.29
C LEU A 107 -2.37 -5.76 4.53
N ARG A 108 -3.28 -6.47 5.21
CA ARG A 108 -3.81 -6.03 6.50
C ARG A 108 -2.74 -6.07 7.59
N LYS A 109 -1.92 -7.12 7.66
CA LYS A 109 -0.80 -7.20 8.61
C LYS A 109 0.24 -6.12 8.33
N GLU A 110 0.56 -5.90 7.06
CA GLU A 110 1.52 -4.87 6.67
C GLU A 110 1.01 -3.45 6.95
N ALA A 111 -0.28 -3.17 6.68
CA ALA A 111 -0.93 -1.92 7.05
C ALA A 111 -0.96 -1.71 8.57
N SER A 112 -1.29 -2.76 9.32
CA SER A 112 -1.32 -2.72 10.80
C SER A 112 0.05 -2.45 11.38
N HIS A 113 1.10 -3.08 10.83
CA HIS A 113 2.48 -2.82 11.22
C HIS A 113 2.89 -1.37 10.88
N SER A 114 2.53 -0.88 9.70
CA SER A 114 2.81 0.50 9.30
C SER A 114 2.11 1.53 10.20
N LEU A 115 0.86 1.26 10.58
CA LEU A 115 0.07 2.08 11.50
C LEU A 115 0.64 2.02 12.93
N HIS A 116 1.07 0.85 13.40
CA HIS A 116 1.80 0.68 14.65
C HIS A 116 3.04 1.59 14.71
N LEU A 117 3.84 1.64 13.64
CA LEU A 117 5.03 2.49 13.59
C LEU A 117 4.67 3.98 13.69
N ILE A 118 3.59 4.42 13.05
CA ILE A 118 3.09 5.80 13.15
C ILE A 118 2.70 6.10 14.61
N TYR A 119 1.86 5.28 15.23
CA TYR A 119 1.42 5.50 16.61
C TYR A 119 2.56 5.44 17.62
N LYS A 120 3.51 4.52 17.43
CA LYS A 120 4.71 4.44 18.27
C LYS A 120 5.56 5.71 18.17
N HIS A 121 5.72 6.27 16.96
CA HIS A 121 6.45 7.52 16.77
C HIS A 121 5.72 8.73 17.36
N SER A 122 4.38 8.69 17.37
CA SER A 122 3.54 9.70 18.02
C SER A 122 3.34 9.47 19.53
N GLU A 123 4.08 8.55 20.15
CA GLU A 123 4.00 8.20 21.58
C GLU A 123 2.62 7.67 22.03
N ALA A 124 1.75 7.30 21.09
CA ALA A 124 0.46 6.67 21.34
C ALA A 124 0.64 5.16 21.55
N PHE A 125 1.38 4.76 22.58
CA PHE A 125 1.81 3.37 22.79
C PHE A 125 0.66 2.39 23.01
N ASP A 126 -0.46 2.84 23.57
CA ASP A 126 -1.63 1.99 23.79
C ASP A 126 -2.30 1.64 22.46
N LEU A 127 -2.52 2.63 21.60
CA LEU A 127 -3.01 2.42 20.23
C LEU A 127 -2.05 1.58 19.40
N ALA A 128 -0.75 1.83 19.52
CA ALA A 128 0.28 1.06 18.81
C ALA A 128 0.23 -0.44 19.19
N ARG A 129 -0.02 -0.77 20.46
CA ARG A 129 -0.19 -2.16 20.92
C ARG A 129 -1.52 -2.74 20.47
N GLN A 130 -2.59 -1.97 20.56
CA GLN A 130 -3.94 -2.42 20.19
C GLN A 130 -4.00 -2.84 18.72
N VAL A 131 -3.47 -2.03 17.80
CA VAL A 131 -3.49 -2.35 16.35
C VAL A 131 -2.83 -3.70 16.05
N LEU A 132 -1.69 -4.01 16.67
CA LEU A 132 -1.03 -5.30 16.47
C LEU A 132 -1.83 -6.45 17.08
N LYS A 133 -2.47 -6.22 18.24
CA LYS A 133 -3.32 -7.23 18.88
C LYS A 133 -4.51 -7.59 18.00
N ASP A 134 -5.14 -6.58 17.40
CA ASP A 134 -6.39 -6.73 16.65
C ASP A 134 -6.18 -7.36 15.28
N HIS A 135 -4.99 -7.21 14.67
CA HIS A 135 -4.75 -7.61 13.27
C HIS A 135 -3.56 -8.53 13.02
N CYS A 136 -2.64 -8.69 13.97
CA CYS A 136 -1.43 -9.51 13.81
C CYS A 136 -1.39 -10.74 14.72
N THR A 137 -2.47 -11.06 15.44
CA THR A 137 -2.59 -12.29 16.24
C THR A 137 -3.15 -13.45 15.41
N PHE A 138 -2.73 -14.67 15.72
CA PHE A 138 -3.04 -15.91 14.97
C PHE A 138 -4.28 -16.61 15.52
#